data_AF-A0A6A3MG85-F1
#
_entry.id   AF-A0A6A3MG85-F1
#
_cell.length_a   1.000
_cell.length_b   1.000
_cell.length_c   1.000
_cell.angle_alpha   90.00
_cell.angle_beta   90.00
_cell.angle_gamma   90.00
#
_symmetry.space_group_name_H-M   'P 1'
#
loop_
_entity.id
_entity.type
_entity.pdbx_description
1 polymer ?
#
loop_
_entity_poly.entity_id
_entity_poly.type
_entity_poly.pdbx_seq_one_letter_code
_entity_poly.pdbx_strand_id
1 'polypeptide(L)'
;MFANLLISWNKPFKGELRSLWIDRLKEQLLSYNQGDSERIRKKVELESEIVRIQKSLDQENASREIAALRKKIDNENFKLLTPSRKDMAGWITSCWEKLSAETIISGFSKAGLVTDIRGTNPDNEEEVDVDELVEELQRHNIAEEEVTSDDDIGGDVSNNDSSDEDIARN
;
A
#
# COMPACT_ATOMS: atom_id res chain seq x y z
N MET A 1 -7.28 16.34 -27.21
CA MET A 1 -6.75 16.88 -25.94
C MET A 1 -7.73 16.54 -24.82
N PHE A 2 -7.42 15.53 -23.99
CA PHE A 2 -8.26 15.17 -22.84
C PHE A 2 -7.61 15.64 -21.54
N ALA A 3 -7.60 16.95 -21.32
CA ALA A 3 -7.14 17.57 -20.09
C ALA A 3 -8.27 18.42 -19.49
N ASN A 4 -8.40 18.39 -18.15
CA ASN A 4 -9.25 19.26 -17.33
C ASN A 4 -10.76 18.92 -17.17
N LEU A 5 -11.10 17.65 -16.95
CA LEU A 5 -12.23 17.27 -16.08
C LEU A 5 -11.75 17.01 -14.63
N LEU A 6 -10.84 17.87 -14.14
CA LEU A 6 -10.48 17.91 -12.73
C LEU A 6 -11.63 18.56 -11.95
N ILE A 7 -12.52 17.70 -11.43
CA ILE A 7 -13.57 18.05 -10.47
C ILE A 7 -12.93 18.91 -9.36
N SER A 8 -13.48 20.10 -9.10
CA SER A 8 -12.76 21.16 -8.35
C SER A 8 -12.35 20.79 -6.93
N TRP A 9 -13.11 19.90 -6.27
CA TRP A 9 -12.76 19.39 -4.94
C TRP A 9 -11.62 18.34 -4.96
N ASN A 10 -11.39 17.64 -6.07
CA ASN A 10 -10.46 16.51 -6.14
C ASN A 10 -9.00 16.91 -5.95
N LYS A 11 -8.58 18.06 -6.51
CA LYS A 11 -7.21 18.58 -6.33
C LYS A 11 -6.90 18.99 -4.88
N PRO A 12 -7.70 19.85 -4.20
CA PRO A 12 -7.46 20.18 -2.79
C PRO A 12 -7.62 18.96 -1.87
N PHE A 13 -8.65 18.12 -2.08
CA PHE A 13 -8.85 16.88 -1.30
C PHE A 13 -7.61 15.97 -1.33
N LYS A 14 -7.11 15.64 -2.52
CA LYS A 14 -5.91 14.81 -2.69
C LYS A 14 -4.61 15.55 -2.33
N GLY A 15 -4.65 16.87 -2.11
CA GLY A 15 -3.54 17.64 -1.54
C GLY A 15 -3.44 17.38 -0.05
N GLU A 16 -4.54 17.64 0.67
CA GLU A 16 -4.65 17.45 2.12
C GLU A 16 -4.39 15.98 2.53
N LEU A 17 -5.00 15.01 1.83
CA LEU A 17 -4.81 13.59 2.13
C LEU A 17 -3.34 13.15 1.97
N ARG A 18 -2.62 13.74 1.00
CA ARG A 18 -1.18 13.49 0.84
C ARG A 18 -0.36 14.16 1.93
N SER A 19 -0.73 15.35 2.41
CA SER A 19 -0.05 15.96 3.55
C SER A 19 -0.15 15.07 4.79
N LEU A 20 -1.37 14.63 5.13
CA LEU A 20 -1.61 13.73 6.27
C LEU A 20 -0.79 12.43 6.16
N TRP A 21 -0.71 11.85 4.96
CA TRP A 21 0.14 10.68 4.71
C TRP A 21 1.63 10.99 4.88
N ILE A 22 2.13 12.09 4.31
CA ILE A 22 3.53 12.52 4.44
C ILE A 22 3.90 12.79 5.90
N ASP A 23 3.01 13.41 6.67
CA ASP A 23 3.24 13.71 8.08
C ASP A 23 3.26 12.41 8.91
N ARG A 24 2.38 11.44 8.60
CA ARG A 24 2.47 10.10 9.18
C ARG A 24 3.77 9.36 8.86
N LEU A 25 4.31 9.52 7.64
CA LEU A 25 5.62 8.96 7.28
C LEU A 25 6.76 9.61 8.06
N LYS A 26 6.71 10.94 8.27
CA LYS A 26 7.69 11.65 9.11
C LYS A 26 7.65 11.16 10.55
N GLU A 27 6.45 10.98 11.14
CA GLU A 27 6.29 10.43 12.50
C GLU A 27 6.94 9.05 12.64
N GLN A 28 6.73 8.16 11.68
CA GLN A 28 7.34 6.82 11.68
C GLN A 28 8.87 6.90 11.60
N LEU A 29 9.41 7.74 10.70
CA LEU A 29 10.86 7.92 10.54
C LEU A 29 11.50 8.55 11.79
N LEU A 30 10.83 9.54 12.42
CA LEU A 30 11.28 10.14 13.67
C LEU A 30 11.28 9.12 14.81
N SER A 31 10.23 8.31 14.92
CA SER A 31 10.11 7.25 15.94
C SER A 31 11.18 6.18 15.76
N TYR A 32 11.47 5.78 14.52
CA TYR A 32 12.58 4.90 14.20
C TYR A 32 13.92 5.55 14.60
N ASN A 33 14.20 6.78 14.16
CA ASN A 33 15.49 7.44 14.39
C ASN A 33 15.85 7.67 15.87
N GLN A 34 14.89 7.68 16.80
CA GLN A 34 15.17 7.79 18.24
C GLN A 34 16.08 6.66 18.78
N GLY A 35 16.04 5.47 18.18
CA GLY A 35 16.87 4.32 18.56
C GLY A 35 18.11 4.08 17.70
N ASP A 36 18.48 5.02 16.81
CA ASP A 36 19.38 4.72 15.69
C ASP A 36 20.81 4.37 16.12
N SER A 37 21.38 5.12 17.06
CA SER A 37 22.73 4.83 17.61
C SER A 37 22.84 3.43 18.21
N GLU A 38 21.80 2.97 18.91
CA GLU A 38 21.74 1.63 19.51
C GLU A 38 21.59 0.53 18.45
N ARG A 39 20.76 0.76 17.41
CA ARG A 39 20.63 -0.17 16.28
C ARG A 39 21.91 -0.27 15.47
N ILE A 40 22.58 0.84 15.19
CA ILE A 40 23.88 0.87 14.51
C ILE A 40 24.90 0.06 15.33
N ARG A 41 24.97 0.26 16.66
CA ARG A 41 25.87 -0.54 17.51
C ARG A 41 25.56 -2.04 17.44
N LYS A 42 24.29 -2.43 17.61
CA LYS A 42 23.85 -3.83 17.47
C LYS A 42 24.20 -4.42 16.10
N LYS A 43 24.00 -3.65 15.01
CA LYS A 43 24.30 -4.09 13.65
C LYS A 43 25.79 -4.38 13.46
N VAL A 44 26.66 -3.46 13.91
CA VAL A 44 28.13 -3.67 13.88
C VAL A 44 28.56 -4.88 14.72
N GLU A 45 27.91 -5.12 15.86
CA GLU A 45 28.15 -6.30 16.70
C GLU A 45 27.73 -7.61 16.00
N LEU A 46 26.53 -7.64 15.40
CA LEU A 46 26.04 -8.79 14.63
C LEU A 46 26.88 -9.06 13.37
N GLU A 47 27.34 -8.01 12.68
CA GLU A 47 28.26 -8.12 11.53
C GLU A 47 29.63 -8.66 11.96
N SER A 48 30.14 -8.23 13.12
CA SER A 48 31.37 -8.77 13.72
C SER A 48 31.22 -10.25 14.07
N GLU A 49 30.06 -10.66 14.58
CA GLU A 49 29.77 -12.07 14.88
C GLU A 49 29.69 -12.94 13.62
N ILE A 50 29.04 -12.45 12.56
CA ILE A 50 29.03 -13.13 11.25
C ILE A 50 30.47 -13.38 10.76
N VAL A 51 31.38 -12.40 10.91
CA VAL A 51 32.80 -12.55 10.53
C VAL A 51 33.57 -13.53 11.44
N ARG A 52 33.16 -13.70 12.71
CA ARG A 52 33.72 -14.74 13.60
C ARG A 52 33.27 -16.13 13.17
N ILE A 53 31.96 -16.33 13.03
CA ILE A 53 31.36 -17.63 12.67
C ILE A 53 31.84 -18.09 11.29
N GLN A 54 31.99 -17.19 10.32
CA GLN A 54 32.48 -17.51 8.97
C GLN A 54 33.91 -18.08 8.95
N LYS A 55 34.68 -17.91 10.04
CA LYS A 55 36.04 -18.46 10.22
C LYS A 55 36.07 -19.78 11.01
N SER A 56 34.92 -20.28 11.47
CA SER A 56 34.83 -21.57 12.15
C SER A 56 34.96 -22.73 11.16
N LEU A 57 35.31 -23.93 11.65
CA LEU A 57 35.49 -25.13 10.82
C LEU A 57 34.15 -25.77 10.40
N ASP A 58 33.08 -25.54 11.16
CA ASP A 58 31.81 -26.26 11.04
C ASP A 58 30.85 -25.56 10.06
N GLN A 59 31.15 -25.67 8.77
CA GLN A 59 30.52 -24.88 7.70
C GLN A 59 28.98 -24.95 7.66
N GLU A 60 28.36 -26.10 7.98
CA GLU A 60 26.89 -26.23 7.99
C GLU A 60 26.25 -25.46 9.15
N ASN A 61 26.81 -25.60 10.36
CA ASN A 61 26.32 -24.87 11.52
C ASN A 61 26.57 -23.37 11.38
N ALA A 62 27.75 -22.99 10.88
CA ALA A 62 28.10 -21.62 10.56
C ALA A 62 27.10 -20.98 9.58
N SER A 63 26.71 -21.70 8.53
CA SER A 63 25.73 -21.21 7.54
C SER A 63 24.36 -20.94 8.18
N ARG A 64 23.88 -21.86 9.03
CA ARG A 64 22.61 -21.74 9.76
C ARG A 64 22.61 -20.53 10.71
N GLU A 65 23.70 -20.33 11.43
CA GLU A 65 23.83 -19.24 12.40
C GLU A 65 23.99 -17.87 11.73
N ILE A 66 24.79 -17.78 10.65
CA ILE A 66 24.90 -16.58 9.82
C ILE A 66 23.53 -16.20 9.23
N ALA A 67 22.74 -17.16 8.75
CA ALA A 67 21.38 -16.89 8.27
C ALA A 67 20.47 -16.31 9.38
N ALA A 68 20.56 -16.85 10.61
CA ALA A 68 19.83 -16.32 11.76
C ALA A 68 20.27 -14.90 12.15
N LEU A 69 21.58 -14.59 12.11
CA LEU A 69 22.11 -13.26 12.39
C LEU A 69 21.71 -12.24 11.32
N ARG A 70 21.75 -12.62 10.03
CA ARG A 70 21.26 -11.78 8.92
C ARG A 70 19.76 -11.48 9.06
N LYS A 71 18.95 -12.46 9.48
CA LYS A 71 17.52 -12.24 9.79
C LYS A 71 17.29 -11.29 10.97
N LYS A 72 18.16 -11.30 11.99
CA LYS A 72 18.10 -10.30 13.08
C LYS A 72 18.42 -8.89 12.57
N ILE A 73 19.41 -8.73 11.69
CA ILE A 73 19.73 -7.44 11.07
C ILE A 73 18.53 -6.94 10.25
N ASP A 74 17.88 -7.80 9.45
CA ASP A 74 16.70 -7.39 8.68
C ASP A 74 15.51 -6.97 9.56
N ASN A 75 15.30 -7.64 10.70
CA ASN A 75 14.24 -7.27 11.62
C ASN A 75 14.46 -5.91 12.32
N GLU A 76 15.70 -5.41 12.38
CA GLU A 76 16.03 -4.08 12.90
C GLU A 76 15.97 -2.98 11.81
N ASN A 77 15.78 -3.33 10.53
CA ASN A 77 15.58 -2.36 9.45
C ASN A 77 14.24 -1.61 9.59
N PHE A 78 14.17 -0.39 9.06
CA PHE A 78 12.94 0.38 9.01
C PHE A 78 11.87 -0.31 8.14
N LYS A 79 10.73 -0.64 8.75
CA LYS A 79 9.56 -1.21 8.07
C LYS A 79 8.40 -0.21 8.15
N LEU A 80 7.95 0.24 6.98
CA LEU A 80 6.83 1.17 6.85
C LEU A 80 5.54 0.55 7.38
N LEU A 81 4.84 1.27 8.25
CA LEU A 81 3.52 0.86 8.73
C LEU A 81 2.44 1.54 7.88
N THR A 82 1.51 0.75 7.37
CA THR A 82 0.30 1.27 6.73
C THR A 82 -0.58 1.98 7.77
N PRO A 83 -1.32 3.03 7.37
CA PRO A 83 -2.29 3.67 8.25
C PRO A 83 -3.46 2.71 8.50
N SER A 84 -4.03 2.72 9.70
CA SER A 84 -5.20 1.89 9.98
C SER A 84 -6.43 2.40 9.23
N ARG A 85 -7.46 1.57 9.07
CA ARG A 85 -8.77 1.98 8.53
C ARG A 85 -9.34 3.18 9.31
N LYS A 86 -9.11 3.24 10.63
CA LYS A 86 -9.55 4.35 11.48
C LYS A 86 -8.81 5.66 11.16
N ASP A 87 -7.49 5.59 10.95
CA ASP A 87 -6.68 6.75 10.57
C ASP A 87 -7.11 7.27 9.20
N MET A 88 -7.23 6.38 8.21
CA MET A 88 -7.69 6.71 6.86
C MET A 88 -9.10 7.32 6.84
N ALA A 89 -10.04 6.77 7.60
CA ALA A 89 -11.38 7.33 7.72
C ALA A 89 -11.35 8.73 8.34
N GLY A 90 -10.60 8.92 9.43
CA GLY A 90 -10.40 10.23 10.05
C GLY A 90 -9.80 11.25 9.08
N TRP A 91 -8.78 10.86 8.31
CA TRP A 91 -8.17 11.71 7.29
C TRP A 91 -9.14 12.10 6.19
N ILE A 92 -9.93 11.15 5.68
CA ILE A 92 -10.95 11.40 4.65
C ILE A 92 -11.99 12.41 5.16
N THR A 93 -12.51 12.23 6.36
CA THR A 93 -13.45 13.17 7.00
C THR A 93 -12.82 14.55 7.14
N SER A 94 -11.63 14.66 7.72
CA SER A 94 -10.92 15.94 7.86
C SER A 94 -10.60 16.62 6.53
N CYS A 95 -10.38 15.86 5.45
CA CYS A 95 -10.19 16.41 4.10
C CYS A 95 -11.50 16.97 3.52
N TRP A 96 -12.65 16.35 3.81
CA TRP A 96 -13.96 16.89 3.41
C TRP A 96 -14.35 18.14 4.21
N GLU A 97 -14.13 18.15 5.52
CA GLU A 97 -14.40 19.31 6.40
C GLU A 97 -13.62 20.57 6.00
N LYS A 98 -12.41 20.40 5.43
CA LYS A 98 -11.57 21.49 4.93
C LYS A 98 -12.04 22.11 3.60
N LEU A 99 -12.97 21.47 2.88
CA LEU A 99 -13.47 21.97 1.60
C LEU A 99 -14.67 22.90 1.81
N SER A 100 -14.68 24.04 1.10
CA SER A 100 -15.88 24.87 1.07
C SER A 100 -17.02 24.19 0.30
N ALA A 101 -18.26 24.38 0.78
CA ALA A 101 -19.46 23.91 0.07
C ALA A 101 -19.49 24.38 -1.39
N GLU A 102 -19.04 25.60 -1.67
CA GLU A 102 -18.86 26.13 -3.03
C GLU A 102 -17.90 25.29 -3.89
N THR A 103 -16.76 24.85 -3.33
CA THR A 103 -15.78 24.01 -4.05
C THR A 103 -16.37 22.64 -4.38
N ILE A 104 -17.19 22.11 -3.47
CA ILE A 104 -17.91 20.83 -3.62
C ILE A 104 -18.98 20.98 -4.72
N ILE A 105 -19.89 21.96 -4.59
CA ILE A 105 -20.97 22.26 -5.53
C ILE A 105 -20.42 22.55 -6.93
N SER A 106 -19.39 23.40 -7.06
CA SER A 106 -18.70 23.68 -8.33
C SER A 106 -18.16 22.39 -8.98
N GLY A 107 -17.75 21.41 -8.17
CA GLY A 107 -17.27 20.12 -8.63
C GLY A 107 -18.40 19.28 -9.22
N PHE A 108 -19.51 19.13 -8.49
CA PHE A 108 -20.68 18.43 -9.00
C PHE A 108 -21.29 19.14 -10.23
N SER A 109 -21.30 20.48 -10.28
CA SER A 109 -21.74 21.24 -11.47
C SER A 109 -20.85 20.94 -12.68
N LYS A 110 -19.53 20.91 -12.52
CA LYS A 110 -18.58 20.56 -13.59
C LYS A 110 -18.66 19.09 -14.02
N ALA A 111 -19.15 18.21 -13.15
CA ALA A 111 -19.44 16.81 -13.47
C ALA A 111 -20.83 16.62 -14.13
N GLY A 112 -21.63 17.68 -14.30
CA GLY A 112 -23.00 17.60 -14.83
C GLY A 112 -24.04 17.08 -13.82
N LEU A 113 -23.66 16.89 -12.55
CA LEU A 113 -24.47 16.22 -11.53
C LEU A 113 -25.38 17.15 -10.73
N VAL A 114 -25.15 18.48 -10.74
CA VAL A 114 -26.03 19.44 -10.04
C VAL A 114 -27.39 19.61 -10.72
N THR A 115 -27.49 19.26 -12.00
CA THR A 115 -28.75 19.24 -12.77
C THR A 115 -29.27 17.82 -13.00
N ASP A 116 -28.76 16.84 -12.24
CA ASP A 116 -29.21 15.45 -12.34
C ASP A 116 -30.60 15.30 -11.69
N ILE A 117 -31.62 15.55 -12.51
CA ILE A 117 -33.04 15.43 -12.17
C ILE A 117 -33.59 14.02 -12.46
N ARG A 118 -32.73 12.99 -12.49
CA ARG A 118 -33.20 11.60 -12.38
C ARG A 118 -33.95 11.47 -11.07
N GLY A 119 -35.27 11.41 -11.15
CA GLY A 119 -36.12 11.39 -9.98
C GLY A 119 -35.75 10.19 -9.10
N THR A 120 -35.37 10.46 -7.85
CA THR A 120 -35.73 9.57 -6.76
C THR A 120 -37.26 9.53 -6.74
N ASN A 121 -37.86 8.61 -7.50
CA ASN A 121 -39.30 8.56 -7.65
C ASN A 121 -39.85 8.18 -6.26
N PRO A 122 -40.57 9.08 -5.54
CA PRO A 122 -41.00 8.79 -4.17
C PRO A 122 -42.05 7.67 -4.16
N ASP A 123 -42.74 7.47 -5.28
CA ASP A 123 -43.67 6.37 -5.52
C ASP A 123 -42.94 5.05 -5.90
N ASN A 124 -41.61 5.08 -6.08
CA ASN A 124 -40.75 3.89 -6.15
C ASN A 124 -39.91 3.76 -4.87
N GLU A 125 -40.47 4.11 -3.70
CA GLU A 125 -40.19 3.34 -2.49
C GLU A 125 -40.86 1.94 -2.62
N GLU A 126 -40.48 1.20 -3.67
CA GLU A 126 -40.47 -0.24 -3.59
C GLU A 126 -39.46 -0.55 -2.49
N GLU A 127 -39.94 -1.06 -1.35
CA GLU A 127 -39.12 -1.67 -0.33
C GLU A 127 -38.50 -2.91 -0.99
N VAL A 128 -37.41 -2.69 -1.72
CA VAL A 128 -36.68 -3.74 -2.43
C VAL A 128 -36.22 -4.70 -1.36
N ASP A 129 -36.88 -5.86 -1.30
CA ASP A 129 -36.52 -6.92 -0.38
C ASP A 129 -35.09 -7.34 -0.71
N VAL A 130 -34.17 -6.88 0.14
CA VAL A 130 -32.73 -7.10 -0.04
C VAL A 130 -32.42 -8.58 0.06
N ASP A 131 -33.20 -9.34 0.83
CA ASP A 131 -33.03 -10.78 0.97
C ASP A 131 -33.56 -11.50 -0.29
N GLU A 132 -34.70 -11.09 -0.87
CA GLU A 132 -35.17 -11.61 -2.18
C GLU A 132 -34.18 -11.30 -3.31
N LEU A 133 -33.66 -10.06 -3.38
CA LEU A 133 -32.66 -9.67 -4.38
C LEU A 133 -31.35 -10.43 -4.21
N VAL A 134 -30.91 -10.67 -2.97
CA VAL A 134 -29.71 -11.48 -2.68
C VAL A 134 -29.95 -12.95 -3.07
N GLU A 135 -31.12 -13.52 -2.77
CA GLU A 135 -31.50 -14.86 -3.25
C GLU A 135 -31.53 -14.94 -4.78
N GLU A 136 -32.08 -13.94 -5.48
CA GLU A 136 -32.13 -13.91 -6.94
C GLU A 136 -30.72 -13.85 -7.54
N LEU A 137 -29.86 -12.96 -7.04
CA LEU A 137 -28.47 -12.84 -7.49
C LEU A 137 -27.65 -14.12 -7.24
N GLN A 138 -27.90 -14.82 -6.13
CA GLN A 138 -27.33 -16.14 -5.84
C GLN A 138 -27.87 -17.21 -6.79
N ARG A 139 -29.18 -17.26 -7.03
CA ARG A 139 -29.82 -18.21 -7.98
C ARG A 139 -29.32 -18.05 -9.42
N HIS A 140 -29.08 -16.81 -9.84
CA HIS A 140 -28.56 -16.51 -11.18
C HIS A 140 -27.04 -16.68 -11.32
N ASN A 141 -26.37 -17.04 -10.23
CA ASN A 141 -24.96 -17.35 -10.13
C ASN A 141 -23.99 -16.36 -10.81
N ILE A 142 -24.29 -15.07 -10.68
CA ILE A 142 -23.43 -13.96 -11.13
C ILE A 142 -22.30 -13.70 -10.10
N ALA A 143 -22.27 -14.45 -8.99
CA ALA A 143 -21.41 -14.24 -7.83
C ALA A 143 -20.43 -15.39 -7.51
N GLU A 144 -20.27 -16.42 -8.38
CA GLU A 144 -19.34 -17.54 -8.17
C GLU A 144 -18.15 -17.60 -9.16
N GLU A 145 -17.94 -16.59 -10.02
CA GLU A 145 -16.59 -16.35 -10.54
C GLU A 145 -15.89 -15.36 -9.61
N GLU A 146 -15.36 -15.89 -8.50
CA GLU A 146 -14.29 -15.20 -7.78
C GLU A 146 -13.14 -14.97 -8.77
N VAL A 147 -13.05 -13.74 -9.29
CA VAL A 147 -11.89 -13.34 -10.08
C VAL A 147 -10.71 -13.30 -9.12
N THR A 148 -10.01 -14.42 -9.01
CA THR A 148 -8.73 -14.53 -8.31
C THR A 148 -7.71 -13.71 -9.11
N SER A 149 -7.75 -12.40 -8.91
CA SER A 149 -6.80 -11.44 -9.44
C SER A 149 -5.48 -11.62 -8.72
N ASP A 150 -4.84 -12.76 -8.97
CA ASP A 150 -3.46 -13.12 -8.63
C ASP A 150 -2.50 -12.34 -9.56
N ASP A 151 -2.80 -11.07 -9.76
CA ASP A 151 -2.01 -10.11 -10.53
C ASP A 151 -0.93 -9.58 -9.59
N ASP A 152 -0.02 -10.50 -9.26
CA ASP A 152 1.13 -10.29 -8.40
C ASP A 152 1.99 -9.17 -9.00
N ILE A 153 1.87 -7.95 -8.44
CA ILE A 153 2.85 -6.87 -8.65
C ILE A 153 4.14 -7.28 -7.91
N GLY A 154 4.82 -8.23 -8.54
CA GLY A 154 5.91 -9.02 -7.98
C GLY A 154 6.58 -9.89 -9.05
N GLY A 155 6.43 -9.56 -10.34
CA GLY A 155 7.11 -10.23 -11.46
C GLY A 155 8.63 -10.20 -11.31
N ASP A 156 9.17 -11.31 -10.80
CA ASP A 156 10.59 -11.56 -10.59
C ASP A 156 11.37 -11.39 -11.90
N VAL A 157 12.43 -10.57 -11.87
CA VAL A 157 13.39 -10.45 -12.97
C VAL A 157 14.67 -11.22 -12.63
N SER A 158 14.49 -12.50 -12.32
CA SER A 158 15.58 -13.49 -12.30
C SER A 158 15.58 -14.30 -13.59
N ASN A 159 16.22 -13.75 -14.63
CA ASN A 159 16.72 -14.56 -15.73
C ASN A 159 18.24 -14.67 -15.59
N ASN A 160 18.66 -15.82 -15.05
CA ASN A 160 20.04 -16.26 -14.98
C ASN A 160 20.22 -17.32 -16.09
N ASP A 161 21.08 -17.05 -17.07
CA ASP A 161 21.64 -18.00 -18.04
C ASP A 161 22.96 -17.32 -18.50
N SER A 162 24.19 -17.81 -18.25
CA SER A 162 24.75 -19.17 -18.36
C SER A 162 24.58 -19.73 -19.78
N SER A 163 25.53 -20.39 -20.45
CA SER A 163 27.00 -20.55 -20.27
C SER A 163 27.54 -21.38 -21.45
N ASP A 164 28.70 -21.15 -22.09
CA ASP A 164 29.73 -20.08 -22.12
C ASP A 164 30.53 -20.24 -23.44
N GLU A 165 31.39 -19.28 -23.87
CA GLU A 165 32.30 -19.53 -25.01
C GLU A 165 33.77 -19.04 -24.81
N ASP A 166 34.71 -19.96 -25.03
CA ASP A 166 36.16 -19.80 -24.85
C ASP A 166 36.81 -18.87 -25.89
N ILE A 167 37.61 -17.89 -25.47
CA ILE A 167 38.70 -17.34 -26.30
C ILE A 167 40.04 -17.33 -25.54
N ALA A 168 40.76 -18.43 -25.74
CA ALA A 168 42.20 -18.58 -25.92
C ALA A 168 43.20 -17.61 -25.25
N ARG A 169 44.11 -18.23 -24.49
CA ARG A 169 45.53 -17.91 -24.32
C ARG A 169 46.15 -17.04 -25.45
N ASN A 170 46.89 -15.99 -25.06
CA ASN A 170 48.36 -16.01 -25.12
C ASN A 170 48.97 -14.98 -24.17
#